data_AF-A0A5P8P142-F1
#
_entry.id   AF-A0A5P8P142-F1
#
_cell.length_a   1.000
_cell.length_b   1.000
_cell.length_c   1.000
_cell.angle_alpha   90.00
_cell.angle_beta   90.00
_cell.angle_gamma   90.00
#
_symmetry.space_group_name_H-M   'P 1'
#
loop_
_entity.id
_entity.type
_entity.pdbx_description
1 polymer ?
#
loop_
_entity_poly.entity_id
_entity_poly.type
_entity_poly.pdbx_seq_one_letter_code
_entity_poly.pdbx_strand_id
1 'polypeptide(L)'
;MGLGAKLWNGVKSVAKKTVEVASKAVDYVKEKTSKAWNGITGRTTFNEAEELLAEITDRYDKAKFEYERNMQDITSKLEERINTINYHKTDIYDKHFKRFTDLGNKLHNINIEGKSFLEYFEDSITEVKKLEGVRSKEELYMIDFNNLKASEIFFGIFTLGFFTRKKAKQTLVKVQEEEQRIDEEIEKMKSQVVKIKVILESIENVAMYFETLVMNYSKLLDRFEYGVSSQTQKQVLNGVTLENGKLDFKLIPIVHIDEFRALFNLSIVLKQMSTMGYLTENGEVQTEDIQAVNNIQSKMEKLELLSA
;
A
#
# COMPACT_ATOMS: atom_id res chain seq x y z
N MET A 1 96.53 3.48 32.49
CA MET A 1 95.37 4.14 31.84
C MET A 1 94.28 3.12 31.58
N GLY A 2 93.75 2.56 32.66
CA GLY A 2 92.90 1.38 32.66
C GLY A 2 91.59 1.63 33.39
N LEU A 3 90.66 0.72 33.11
CA LEU A 3 89.49 0.35 33.92
C LEU A 3 88.22 1.22 33.82
N GLY A 4 88.28 2.53 33.49
CA GLY A 4 87.07 3.38 33.40
C GLY A 4 86.24 3.22 32.10
N ALA A 5 86.87 3.07 30.94
CA ALA A 5 86.16 3.10 29.65
C ALA A 5 85.60 1.73 29.20
N LYS A 6 86.06 0.61 29.78
CA LYS A 6 85.55 -0.74 29.47
C LYS A 6 84.32 -1.13 30.29
N LEU A 7 84.06 -0.48 31.43
CA LEU A 7 82.86 -0.72 32.25
C LEU A 7 81.61 -0.01 31.69
N TRP A 8 81.76 1.17 31.06
CA TRP A 8 80.62 1.96 30.57
C TRP A 8 79.95 1.38 29.31
N ASN A 9 80.72 0.72 28.43
CA ASN A 9 80.18 0.08 27.22
C ASN A 9 79.67 -1.36 27.46
N GLY A 10 80.05 -2.00 28.57
CA GLY A 10 79.48 -3.29 28.99
C GLY A 10 78.09 -3.14 29.63
N VAL A 11 77.87 -2.09 30.43
CA VAL A 11 76.61 -1.88 31.15
C VAL A 11 75.47 -1.40 30.22
N LYS A 12 75.77 -0.57 29.20
CA LYS A 12 74.74 -0.14 28.21
C LYS A 12 74.33 -1.23 27.22
N SER A 13 75.19 -2.21 26.91
CA SER A 13 74.82 -3.32 26.00
C SER A 13 74.06 -4.44 26.71
N VAL A 14 74.34 -4.66 27.99
CA VAL A 14 73.60 -5.61 28.83
C VAL A 14 72.23 -5.06 29.22
N ALA A 15 72.11 -3.76 29.52
CA ALA A 15 70.84 -3.10 29.84
C ALA A 15 69.89 -2.99 28.62
N LYS A 16 70.40 -2.72 27.40
CA LYS A 16 69.56 -2.75 26.20
C LYS A 16 69.12 -4.16 25.80
N LYS A 17 69.97 -5.18 26.00
CA LYS A 17 69.58 -6.57 25.75
C LYS A 17 68.59 -7.11 26.78
N THR A 18 68.65 -6.69 28.04
CA THR A 18 67.65 -7.11 29.05
C THR A 18 66.31 -6.41 28.84
N VAL A 19 66.27 -5.14 28.40
CA VAL A 19 65.02 -4.44 28.11
C VAL A 19 64.36 -4.93 26.82
N GLU A 20 65.12 -5.28 25.77
CA GLU A 20 64.54 -5.88 24.55
C GLU A 20 64.12 -7.34 24.74
N VAL A 21 64.84 -8.14 25.54
CA VAL A 21 64.44 -9.52 25.84
C VAL A 21 63.29 -9.55 26.84
N ALA A 22 63.23 -8.63 27.80
CA ALA A 22 62.07 -8.49 28.69
C ALA A 22 60.84 -7.94 27.94
N SER A 23 60.99 -6.96 27.05
CA SER A 23 59.89 -6.49 26.20
C SER A 23 59.42 -7.60 25.27
N LYS A 24 60.31 -8.29 24.56
CA LYS A 24 59.93 -9.41 23.69
C LYS A 24 59.39 -10.61 24.46
N ALA A 25 59.85 -10.88 25.68
CA ALA A 25 59.32 -11.93 26.52
C ALA A 25 57.99 -11.54 27.18
N VAL A 26 57.72 -10.26 27.44
CA VAL A 26 56.42 -9.75 27.92
C VAL A 26 55.43 -9.58 26.78
N ASP A 27 55.89 -9.26 25.58
CA ASP A 27 55.07 -9.20 24.37
C ASP A 27 54.78 -10.60 23.84
N TYR A 28 55.75 -11.52 23.81
CA TYR A 28 55.51 -12.95 23.55
C TYR A 28 54.73 -13.60 24.69
N VAL A 29 55.05 -13.19 25.92
CA VAL A 29 54.23 -13.14 27.15
C VAL A 29 52.75 -13.00 26.85
N LYS A 30 52.37 -11.76 26.56
CA LYS A 30 51.05 -11.22 26.22
C LYS A 30 50.48 -11.75 24.92
N GLU A 31 51.28 -12.15 23.94
CA GLU A 31 50.79 -12.62 22.64
C GLU A 31 50.45 -14.11 22.71
N LYS A 32 51.26 -14.93 23.41
CA LYS A 32 50.91 -16.32 23.73
C LYS A 32 49.92 -16.44 24.87
N THR A 33 50.02 -15.60 25.90
CA THR A 33 48.99 -15.54 26.95
C THR A 33 47.72 -14.90 26.44
N SER A 34 47.69 -13.86 25.60
CA SER A 34 46.41 -13.41 25.03
C SER A 34 45.79 -14.46 24.13
N LYS A 35 46.57 -15.20 23.32
CA LYS A 35 46.03 -16.34 22.54
C LYS A 35 45.49 -17.46 23.46
N ALA A 36 46.21 -17.82 24.53
CA ALA A 36 45.75 -18.81 25.50
C ALA A 36 44.58 -18.31 26.38
N TRP A 37 44.60 -17.04 26.76
CA TRP A 37 43.62 -16.36 27.62
C TRP A 37 42.33 -16.08 26.85
N ASN A 38 42.42 -15.73 25.57
CA ASN A 38 41.27 -15.65 24.66
C ASN A 38 40.65 -17.04 24.44
N GLY A 39 41.48 -18.08 24.33
CA GLY A 39 41.03 -19.49 24.23
C GLY A 39 40.39 -20.04 25.52
N ILE A 40 40.84 -19.59 26.70
CA ILE A 40 40.33 -20.01 28.02
C ILE A 40 39.05 -19.27 28.42
N THR A 41 38.93 -17.98 28.07
CA THR A 41 37.79 -17.13 28.45
C THR A 41 36.64 -17.16 27.43
N GLY A 42 36.87 -17.64 26.20
CA GLY A 42 35.85 -17.63 25.14
C GLY A 42 35.61 -16.26 24.53
N ARG A 43 36.56 -15.33 24.69
CA ARG A 43 36.45 -13.93 24.27
C ARG A 43 36.22 -13.74 22.76
N THR A 44 36.79 -14.59 21.91
CA THR A 44 36.55 -14.53 20.46
C THR A 44 35.10 -14.83 20.10
N THR A 45 34.54 -15.91 20.66
CA THR A 45 33.12 -16.30 20.47
C THR A 45 32.16 -15.26 21.04
N PHE A 46 32.57 -14.56 22.09
CA PHE A 46 31.78 -13.46 22.63
C PHE A 46 31.80 -12.23 21.71
N ASN A 47 32.96 -11.86 21.17
CA ASN A 47 33.07 -10.78 20.19
C ASN A 47 32.29 -11.12 18.90
N GLU A 48 32.35 -12.37 18.42
CA GLU A 48 31.54 -12.85 17.29
C GLU A 48 30.04 -12.68 17.57
N ALA A 49 29.59 -12.95 18.81
CA ALA A 49 28.20 -12.75 19.20
C ALA A 49 27.80 -11.27 19.30
N GLU A 50 28.71 -10.37 19.74
CA GLU A 50 28.46 -8.92 19.73
C GLU A 50 28.40 -8.35 18.30
N GLU A 51 29.31 -8.78 17.42
CA GLU A 51 29.34 -8.35 16.02
C GLU A 51 28.09 -8.82 15.27
N LEU A 52 27.74 -10.11 15.42
CA LEU A 52 26.52 -10.67 14.86
C LEU A 52 25.28 -9.95 15.39
N LEU A 53 25.25 -9.64 16.69
CA LEU A 53 24.15 -8.91 17.29
C LEU A 53 23.99 -7.49 16.70
N ALA A 54 25.10 -6.77 16.52
CA ALA A 54 25.08 -5.44 15.93
C ALA A 54 24.55 -5.47 14.48
N GLU A 55 24.97 -6.46 13.70
CA GLU A 55 24.48 -6.68 12.33
C GLU A 55 22.98 -7.00 12.29
N ILE A 56 22.51 -7.89 13.16
CA ILE A 56 21.09 -8.23 13.30
C ILE A 56 20.26 -6.99 13.66
N THR A 57 20.75 -6.17 14.59
CA THR A 57 20.06 -4.95 15.04
C THR A 57 19.94 -3.93 13.90
N ASP A 58 21.04 -3.66 13.20
CA ASP A 58 21.03 -2.72 12.06
C ASP A 58 20.11 -3.19 10.92
N ARG A 59 20.13 -4.50 10.62
CA ARG A 59 19.23 -5.11 9.62
C ARG A 59 17.76 -4.99 10.03
N TYR A 60 17.43 -5.27 11.28
CA TYR A 60 16.07 -5.13 11.81
C TYR A 60 15.58 -3.68 11.77
N ASP A 61 16.38 -2.74 12.27
CA ASP A 61 16.04 -1.32 12.31
C ASP A 61 15.82 -0.76 10.90
N LYS A 62 16.65 -1.15 9.93
CA LYS A 62 16.46 -0.80 8.52
C LYS A 62 15.16 -1.37 7.95
N ALA A 63 14.90 -2.66 8.16
CA ALA A 63 13.68 -3.31 7.67
C ALA A 63 12.42 -2.70 8.29
N LYS A 64 12.45 -2.38 9.59
CA LYS A 64 11.38 -1.68 10.29
C LYS A 64 11.14 -0.29 9.71
N PHE A 65 12.21 0.50 9.53
CA PHE A 65 12.09 1.83 8.94
C PHE A 65 11.49 1.77 7.52
N GLU A 66 11.95 0.84 6.68
CA GLU A 66 11.41 0.63 5.34
C GLU A 66 9.94 0.20 5.37
N TYR A 67 9.58 -0.70 6.28
CA TYR A 67 8.21 -1.13 6.48
C TYR A 67 7.30 0.04 6.87
N GLU A 68 7.66 0.80 7.90
CA GLU A 68 6.86 1.93 8.39
C GLU A 68 6.65 2.98 7.30
N ARG A 69 7.71 3.30 6.55
CA ARG A 69 7.66 4.23 5.42
C ARG A 69 6.76 3.72 4.30
N ASN A 70 6.90 2.46 3.91
CA ASN A 70 6.09 1.86 2.85
C ASN A 70 4.62 1.81 3.25
N MET A 71 4.32 1.41 4.48
CA MET A 71 2.98 1.37 5.02
C MET A 71 2.32 2.75 5.01
N GLN A 72 3.04 3.78 5.45
CA GLN A 72 2.53 5.14 5.42
C GLN A 72 2.19 5.62 4.00
N ASP A 73 3.06 5.35 3.03
CA ASP A 73 2.84 5.71 1.61
C ASP A 73 1.62 4.96 1.03
N ILE A 74 1.58 3.64 1.18
CA ILE A 74 0.53 2.79 0.63
C ILE A 74 -0.83 3.13 1.25
N THR A 75 -0.92 3.28 2.56
CA THR A 75 -2.18 3.61 3.23
C THR A 75 -2.69 4.99 2.82
N SER A 76 -1.80 5.97 2.65
CA SER A 76 -2.21 7.32 2.23
C SER A 76 -2.77 7.30 0.79
N LYS A 77 -2.15 6.54 -0.12
CA LYS A 77 -2.68 6.34 -1.47
C LYS A 77 -4.00 5.58 -1.46
N LEU A 78 -4.12 4.55 -0.64
CA LEU A 78 -5.36 3.77 -0.52
C LEU A 78 -6.51 4.65 -0.03
N GLU A 79 -6.28 5.50 0.96
CA GLU A 79 -7.24 6.47 1.46
C GLU A 79 -7.67 7.48 0.38
N GLU A 80 -6.71 8.02 -0.38
CA GLU A 80 -7.00 8.89 -1.52
C GLU A 80 -7.93 8.21 -2.54
N ARG A 81 -7.62 6.96 -2.93
CA ARG A 81 -8.43 6.22 -3.91
C ARG A 81 -9.82 5.85 -3.40
N ILE A 82 -9.93 5.48 -2.13
CA ILE A 82 -11.24 5.25 -1.49
C ILE A 82 -12.07 6.53 -1.51
N ASN A 83 -11.46 7.68 -1.20
CA ASN A 83 -12.13 8.97 -1.25
C ASN A 83 -12.57 9.33 -2.68
N THR A 84 -11.75 9.06 -3.69
CA THR A 84 -12.12 9.22 -5.11
C THR A 84 -13.34 8.36 -5.48
N ILE A 85 -13.35 7.08 -5.09
CA ILE A 85 -14.49 6.19 -5.34
C ILE A 85 -15.75 6.74 -4.65
N ASN A 86 -15.66 7.09 -3.37
CA ASN A 86 -16.79 7.62 -2.61
C ASN A 86 -17.30 8.96 -3.18
N TYR A 87 -16.40 9.83 -3.66
CA TYR A 87 -16.75 11.04 -4.38
C TYR A 87 -17.56 10.72 -5.63
N HIS A 88 -17.06 9.83 -6.50
CA HIS A 88 -17.77 9.47 -7.72
C HIS A 88 -19.11 8.80 -7.45
N LYS A 89 -19.19 7.90 -6.47
CA LYS A 89 -20.47 7.32 -6.03
C LYS A 89 -21.48 8.42 -5.71
N THR A 90 -21.09 9.42 -4.93
CA THR A 90 -21.96 10.54 -4.57
C THR A 90 -22.32 11.39 -5.79
N ASP A 91 -21.33 11.73 -6.61
CA ASP A 91 -21.49 12.57 -7.81
C ASP A 91 -22.43 11.94 -8.86
N ILE A 92 -22.38 10.61 -8.99
CA ILE A 92 -23.26 9.82 -9.87
C ILE A 92 -24.72 10.02 -9.49
N TYR A 93 -25.08 9.83 -8.22
CA TYR A 93 -26.48 9.93 -7.78
C TYR A 93 -26.96 11.38 -7.72
N ASP A 94 -26.18 12.24 -7.07
CA ASP A 94 -26.63 13.60 -6.76
C ASP A 94 -26.68 14.50 -7.99
N LYS A 95 -25.82 14.23 -8.99
CA LYS A 95 -25.70 15.05 -10.19
C LYS A 95 -26.04 14.30 -11.46
N HIS A 96 -25.32 13.23 -11.79
CA HIS A 96 -25.43 12.64 -13.12
C HIS A 96 -26.78 11.97 -13.39
N PHE A 97 -27.24 11.12 -12.47
CA PHE A 97 -28.55 10.47 -12.60
C PHE A 97 -29.67 11.49 -12.52
N LYS A 98 -29.59 12.46 -11.61
CA LYS A 98 -30.55 13.56 -11.56
C LYS A 98 -30.65 14.31 -12.88
N ARG A 99 -29.51 14.73 -13.46
CA ARG A 99 -29.47 15.39 -14.77
C ARG A 99 -30.08 14.52 -15.87
N PHE A 100 -29.78 13.23 -15.88
CA PHE A 100 -30.33 12.30 -16.88
C PHE A 100 -31.85 12.12 -16.73
N THR A 101 -32.33 12.00 -15.49
CA THR A 101 -33.76 11.96 -15.16
C THR A 101 -34.46 13.26 -15.59
N ASP A 102 -33.88 14.42 -15.30
CA ASP A 102 -34.40 15.72 -15.70
C ASP A 102 -34.47 15.88 -17.22
N LEU A 103 -33.49 15.35 -17.96
CA LEU A 103 -33.52 15.31 -19.42
C LEU A 103 -34.57 14.35 -19.96
N GLY A 104 -34.67 13.15 -19.39
CA GLY A 104 -35.72 12.20 -19.74
C GLY A 104 -37.12 12.76 -19.51
N ASN A 105 -37.30 13.54 -18.42
CA ASN A 105 -38.55 14.22 -18.11
C ASN A 105 -38.99 15.24 -19.17
N LYS A 106 -38.06 15.81 -19.94
CA LYS A 106 -38.35 16.72 -21.06
C LYS A 106 -38.90 15.99 -22.30
N LEU A 107 -38.86 14.66 -22.31
CA LEU A 107 -39.34 13.86 -23.42
C LEU A 107 -40.65 13.16 -23.07
N HIS A 108 -41.49 12.96 -24.08
CA HIS A 108 -42.71 12.18 -23.98
C HIS A 108 -42.51 10.80 -24.64
N ASN A 109 -43.24 9.78 -24.18
CA ASN A 109 -43.18 8.40 -24.67
C ASN A 109 -41.84 7.68 -24.51
N ILE A 110 -41.08 7.98 -23.45
CA ILE A 110 -39.91 7.15 -23.08
C ILE A 110 -40.40 5.89 -22.36
N ASN A 111 -40.48 4.78 -23.10
CA ASN A 111 -40.63 3.45 -22.51
C ASN A 111 -39.37 2.64 -22.76
N ILE A 112 -38.83 2.02 -21.71
CA ILE A 112 -37.71 1.09 -21.80
C ILE A 112 -38.22 -0.28 -21.35
N GLU A 113 -38.15 -1.27 -22.24
CA GLU A 113 -38.60 -2.65 -21.96
C GLU A 113 -40.04 -2.74 -21.40
N GLY A 114 -40.91 -1.79 -21.76
CA GLY A 114 -42.30 -1.74 -21.32
C GLY A 114 -42.52 -1.11 -19.93
N LYS A 115 -41.49 -0.58 -19.28
CA LYS A 115 -41.57 0.18 -18.02
C LYS A 115 -41.24 1.66 -18.24
N SER A 116 -41.78 2.51 -17.36
CA SER A 116 -41.45 3.93 -17.34
C SER A 116 -39.99 4.13 -16.97
N PHE A 117 -39.25 4.92 -17.75
CA PHE A 117 -37.86 5.26 -17.48
C PHE A 117 -37.62 5.81 -16.06
N LEU A 118 -38.56 6.63 -15.56
CA LEU A 118 -38.43 7.27 -14.26
C LEU A 118 -38.51 6.28 -13.09
N GLU A 119 -39.36 5.26 -13.22
CA GLU A 119 -39.53 4.20 -12.22
C GLU A 119 -38.25 3.39 -12.00
N TYR A 120 -37.36 3.30 -13.01
CA TYR A 120 -36.08 2.59 -12.88
C TYR A 120 -35.09 3.32 -11.95
N PHE A 121 -35.20 4.65 -11.87
CA PHE A 121 -34.25 5.50 -11.16
C PHE A 121 -34.79 6.05 -9.82
N GLU A 122 -36.11 6.11 -9.62
CA GLU A 122 -36.73 6.62 -8.38
C GLU A 122 -36.40 5.79 -7.11
N ASP A 123 -36.24 4.47 -7.21
CA ASP A 123 -36.01 3.59 -6.02
C ASP A 123 -34.54 3.46 -5.59
N SER A 124 -33.59 4.04 -6.33
CA SER A 124 -32.17 3.66 -6.22
C SER A 124 -31.25 4.59 -5.45
N ILE A 125 -31.74 5.77 -5.05
CA ILE A 125 -30.91 6.80 -4.43
C ILE A 125 -30.45 6.39 -3.02
N THR A 126 -31.13 5.41 -2.38
CA THR A 126 -30.85 4.97 -1.00
C THR A 126 -29.84 3.82 -0.87
N GLU A 127 -29.28 3.27 -1.95
CA GLU A 127 -28.43 2.06 -1.90
C GLU A 127 -26.92 2.34 -2.00
N VAL A 128 -26.47 3.59 -1.80
CA VAL A 128 -25.04 3.91 -1.88
C VAL A 128 -24.28 3.31 -0.70
N LYS A 129 -23.58 2.20 -0.96
CA LYS A 129 -22.63 1.63 0.00
C LYS A 129 -21.36 2.48 -0.01
N LYS A 130 -21.26 3.42 0.92
CA LYS A 130 -19.99 4.13 1.16
C LYS A 130 -18.95 3.11 1.58
N LEU A 131 -17.76 3.23 1.00
CA LEU A 131 -16.59 2.55 1.51
C LEU A 131 -16.23 3.21 2.83
N GLU A 132 -16.28 2.47 3.93
CA GLU A 132 -15.58 2.90 5.12
C GLU A 132 -14.10 3.00 4.76
N GLY A 133 -13.47 4.14 5.08
CA GLY A 133 -12.02 4.27 4.94
C GLY A 133 -11.35 3.14 5.72
N VAL A 134 -10.08 2.85 5.40
CA VAL A 134 -9.32 1.89 6.18
C VAL A 134 -9.43 2.28 7.66
N ARG A 135 -10.06 1.42 8.46
CA ARG A 135 -10.12 1.61 9.92
C ARG A 135 -8.68 1.86 10.37
N SER A 136 -8.55 3.00 11.05
CA SER A 136 -7.35 3.73 11.48
C SER A 136 -6.02 3.09 11.08
N LYS A 137 -5.14 3.81 10.37
CA LYS A 137 -3.76 3.41 9.98
C LYS A 137 -3.17 2.31 10.87
N GLU A 138 -3.26 2.44 12.18
CA GLU A 138 -2.90 1.47 13.23
C GLU A 138 -3.38 0.01 13.03
N GLU A 139 -4.60 -0.26 12.53
CA GLU A 139 -5.11 -1.62 12.31
C GLU A 139 -4.44 -2.32 11.11
N LEU A 140 -3.96 -1.55 10.12
CA LEU A 140 -3.15 -2.11 9.04
C LEU A 140 -1.74 -2.48 9.49
N TYR A 141 -1.23 -1.89 10.57
CA TYR A 141 0.07 -2.23 11.16
C TYR A 141 -0.10 -3.45 12.07
N MET A 142 -0.25 -4.63 11.46
CA MET A 142 -0.39 -5.90 12.20
C MET A 142 0.87 -6.33 12.98
N ILE A 143 2.01 -5.65 12.80
CA ILE A 143 3.25 -5.95 13.51
C ILE A 143 3.34 -5.04 14.74
N ASP A 144 3.18 -5.63 15.91
CA ASP A 144 3.36 -4.93 17.18
C ASP A 144 4.86 -4.78 17.51
N PHE A 145 5.42 -3.63 17.13
CA PHE A 145 6.80 -3.28 17.43
C PHE A 145 7.07 -3.03 18.93
N ASN A 146 6.04 -2.89 19.77
CA ASN A 146 6.23 -2.64 21.21
C ASN A 146 6.64 -3.90 21.97
N ASN A 147 6.31 -5.08 21.44
CA ASN A 147 6.69 -6.37 22.01
C ASN A 147 8.14 -6.79 21.65
N LEU A 148 8.83 -5.95 20.87
CA LEU A 148 10.10 -6.25 20.21
C LEU A 148 11.08 -5.10 20.39
N LYS A 149 11.22 -4.57 21.62
CA LYS A 149 12.41 -3.79 21.94
C LYS A 149 13.59 -4.75 21.93
N ALA A 150 14.15 -4.93 20.74
CA ALA A 150 15.26 -5.81 20.46
C ALA A 150 16.39 -5.54 21.48
N SER A 151 16.62 -4.27 21.82
CA SER A 151 17.52 -3.84 22.89
C SER A 151 17.29 -4.51 24.26
N GLU A 152 16.05 -4.69 24.73
CA GLU A 152 15.74 -5.33 26.02
C GLU A 152 16.01 -6.85 25.99
N ILE A 153 15.69 -7.52 24.87
CA ILE A 153 15.98 -8.94 24.63
C ILE A 153 17.51 -9.15 24.56
N PHE A 154 18.21 -8.24 23.88
CA PHE A 154 19.66 -8.27 23.72
C PHE A 154 20.41 -7.98 25.02
N PHE A 155 19.98 -7.00 25.82
CA PHE A 155 20.53 -6.80 27.16
C PHE A 155 20.35 -8.07 28.01
N GLY A 156 19.21 -8.75 27.92
CA GLY A 156 18.96 -10.02 28.60
C GLY A 156 19.94 -11.14 28.18
N ILE A 157 20.35 -11.20 26.91
CA ILE A 157 21.34 -12.17 26.41
C ILE A 157 22.74 -11.94 27.02
N PHE A 158 23.10 -10.69 27.32
CA PHE A 158 24.46 -10.29 27.70
C PHE A 158 24.70 -10.01 29.21
N THR A 159 23.66 -9.84 30.03
CA THR A 159 23.73 -9.43 31.46
C THR A 159 24.48 -10.34 32.46
N LEU A 160 25.06 -11.47 32.06
CA LEU A 160 25.80 -12.35 32.97
C LEU A 160 27.30 -12.08 32.90
N GLY A 161 27.79 -11.13 33.72
CA GLY A 161 29.18 -10.63 33.79
C GLY A 161 30.32 -11.61 34.13
N PHE A 162 30.28 -12.87 33.65
CA PHE A 162 31.37 -13.84 33.70
C PHE A 162 31.59 -14.48 32.32
N PHE A 163 32.66 -14.09 31.62
CA PHE A 163 33.08 -14.64 30.33
C PHE A 163 33.75 -16.01 30.49
N THR A 164 32.94 -17.06 30.60
CA THR A 164 33.44 -18.45 30.47
C THR A 164 33.17 -18.94 29.05
N ARG A 165 34.03 -19.82 28.51
CA ARG A 165 33.84 -20.39 27.16
C ARG A 165 32.48 -21.05 26.95
N LYS A 166 31.92 -21.68 27.99
CA LYS A 166 30.57 -22.27 27.96
C LYS A 166 29.49 -21.20 27.80
N LYS A 167 29.59 -20.10 28.57
CA LYS A 167 28.66 -18.97 28.47
C LYS A 167 28.78 -18.26 27.12
N ALA A 168 29.99 -18.01 26.63
CA ALA A 168 30.20 -17.38 25.31
C ALA A 168 29.57 -18.19 24.17
N LYS A 169 29.72 -19.53 24.18
CA LYS A 169 29.03 -20.40 23.21
C LYS A 169 27.51 -20.38 23.35
N GLN A 170 26.99 -20.36 24.58
CA GLN A 170 25.55 -20.26 24.81
C GLN A 170 25.00 -18.90 24.35
N THR A 171 25.75 -17.82 24.55
CA THR A 171 25.42 -16.49 24.04
C THR A 171 25.37 -16.50 22.52
N LEU A 172 26.39 -17.04 21.84
CA LEU A 172 26.39 -17.12 20.37
C LEU A 172 25.20 -17.93 19.83
N VAL A 173 24.88 -19.09 20.42
CA VAL A 173 23.71 -19.89 20.01
C VAL A 173 22.41 -19.10 20.17
N LYS A 174 22.25 -18.38 21.29
CA LYS A 174 21.06 -17.53 21.50
C LYS A 174 20.97 -16.39 20.50
N VAL A 175 22.09 -15.76 20.15
CA VAL A 175 22.12 -14.70 19.12
C VAL A 175 21.76 -15.27 17.75
N GLN A 176 22.19 -16.49 17.42
CA GLN A 176 21.84 -17.18 16.17
C GLN A 176 20.35 -17.59 16.12
N GLU A 177 19.77 -18.06 17.23
CA GLU A 177 18.32 -18.34 17.33
C GLU A 177 17.52 -17.04 17.16
N GLU A 178 18.01 -15.95 17.73
CA GLU A 178 17.40 -14.63 17.66
C GLU A 178 17.51 -14.01 16.25
N GLU A 179 18.61 -14.28 15.54
CA GLU A 179 18.76 -13.95 14.12
C GLU A 179 17.65 -14.57 13.27
N GLN A 180 17.40 -15.87 13.43
CA GLN A 180 16.36 -16.57 12.68
C GLN A 180 14.97 -15.98 12.96
N ARG A 181 14.68 -15.66 14.23
CA ARG A 181 13.44 -15.00 14.63
C ARG A 181 13.27 -13.65 13.94
N ILE A 182 14.34 -12.85 13.90
CA ILE A 182 14.33 -11.53 13.25
C ILE A 182 14.17 -11.66 11.73
N ASP A 183 14.83 -12.62 11.10
CA ASP A 183 14.66 -12.88 9.67
C ASP A 183 13.22 -13.27 9.32
N GLU A 184 12.59 -14.13 10.13
CA GLU A 184 11.16 -14.44 9.98
C GLU A 184 10.26 -13.21 10.13
N GLU A 185 10.59 -12.29 11.03
CA GLU A 185 9.84 -11.07 11.24
C GLU A 185 10.00 -10.08 10.06
N ILE A 186 11.22 -9.93 9.55
CA ILE A 186 11.51 -9.13 8.36
C ILE A 186 10.76 -9.69 7.14
N GLU A 187 10.71 -11.01 6.98
CA GLU A 187 9.93 -11.62 5.90
C GLU A 187 8.42 -11.41 6.08
N LYS A 188 7.91 -11.41 7.31
CA LYS A 188 6.51 -11.03 7.59
C LYS A 188 6.24 -9.57 7.21
N MET A 189 7.13 -8.64 7.56
CA MET A 189 7.05 -7.22 7.17
C MET A 189 6.95 -7.08 5.65
N LYS A 190 7.87 -7.72 4.91
CA LYS A 190 7.88 -7.71 3.44
C LYS A 190 6.60 -8.29 2.85
N SER A 191 6.16 -9.45 3.34
CA SER A 191 4.95 -10.11 2.86
C SER A 191 3.71 -9.23 3.05
N GLN A 192 3.60 -8.56 4.20
CA GLN A 192 2.48 -7.68 4.48
C GLN A 192 2.46 -6.44 3.56
N VAL A 193 3.62 -5.82 3.33
CA VAL A 193 3.74 -4.71 2.36
C VAL A 193 3.29 -5.16 0.97
N VAL A 194 3.69 -6.35 0.53
CA VAL A 194 3.26 -6.91 -0.77
C VAL A 194 1.74 -7.11 -0.81
N LYS A 195 1.14 -7.69 0.25
CA LYS A 195 -0.31 -7.90 0.32
C LYS A 195 -1.07 -6.59 0.17
N ILE A 196 -0.70 -5.55 0.90
CA ILE A 196 -1.42 -4.27 0.88
C ILE A 196 -1.19 -3.53 -0.44
N LYS A 197 -0.03 -3.70 -1.10
CA LYS A 197 0.16 -3.21 -2.48
C LYS A 197 -0.83 -3.83 -3.47
N VAL A 198 -1.10 -5.12 -3.38
CA VAL A 198 -2.10 -5.78 -4.23
C VAL A 198 -3.51 -5.22 -3.97
N ILE A 199 -3.83 -4.90 -2.72
CA ILE A 199 -5.08 -4.22 -2.36
C ILE A 199 -5.13 -2.83 -3.01
N LEU A 200 -4.05 -2.04 -2.87
CA LEU A 200 -3.94 -0.72 -3.48
C LEU A 200 -4.14 -0.79 -5.00
N GLU A 201 -3.44 -1.68 -5.70
CA GLU A 201 -3.58 -1.85 -7.15
C GLU A 201 -5.02 -2.19 -7.55
N SER A 202 -5.69 -3.04 -6.78
CA SER A 202 -7.09 -3.41 -7.04
C SER A 202 -8.03 -2.21 -6.88
N ILE A 203 -7.84 -1.41 -5.84
CA ILE A 203 -8.66 -0.22 -5.56
C ILE A 203 -8.33 0.93 -6.54
N GLU A 204 -7.08 1.08 -6.95
CA GLU A 204 -6.67 2.02 -7.99
C GLU A 204 -7.38 1.73 -9.31
N ASN A 205 -7.46 0.46 -9.72
CA ASN A 205 -8.18 0.08 -10.93
C ASN A 205 -9.67 0.45 -10.86
N VAL A 206 -10.33 0.19 -9.72
CA VAL A 206 -11.72 0.59 -9.52
C VAL A 206 -11.88 2.11 -9.59
N ALA A 207 -11.00 2.87 -8.95
CA ALA A 207 -11.03 4.33 -8.96
C ALA A 207 -10.86 4.91 -10.38
N MET A 208 -9.86 4.44 -11.13
CA MET A 208 -9.64 4.85 -12.52
C MET A 208 -10.86 4.53 -13.41
N TYR A 209 -11.53 3.42 -13.12
CA TYR A 209 -12.70 3.02 -13.88
C TYR A 209 -13.91 3.90 -13.59
N PHE A 210 -14.15 4.27 -12.32
CA PHE A 210 -15.13 5.30 -11.96
C PHE A 210 -14.83 6.62 -12.68
N GLU A 211 -13.59 7.12 -12.61
CA GLU A 211 -13.19 8.37 -13.27
C GLU A 211 -13.51 8.34 -14.77
N THR A 212 -13.12 7.26 -15.45
CA THR A 212 -13.31 7.11 -16.90
C THR A 212 -14.79 7.03 -17.28
N LEU A 213 -15.56 6.19 -16.59
CA LEU A 213 -16.98 6.02 -16.89
C LEU A 213 -17.78 7.27 -16.58
N VAL A 214 -17.52 7.93 -15.46
CA VAL A 214 -18.21 9.17 -15.08
C VAL A 214 -17.89 10.29 -16.08
N MET A 215 -16.62 10.42 -16.50
CA MET A 215 -16.24 11.39 -17.52
C MET A 215 -16.97 11.12 -18.85
N ASN A 216 -16.97 9.88 -19.33
CA ASN A 216 -17.64 9.51 -20.58
C ASN A 216 -19.16 9.70 -20.49
N TYR A 217 -19.75 9.33 -19.35
CA TYR A 217 -21.15 9.59 -19.06
C TYR A 217 -21.48 11.08 -19.14
N SER A 218 -20.68 11.93 -18.50
CA SER A 218 -20.88 13.38 -18.52
C SER A 218 -20.84 13.95 -19.93
N LYS A 219 -19.83 13.56 -20.74
CA LYS A 219 -19.72 14.02 -22.13
C LYS A 219 -20.91 13.58 -22.98
N LEU A 220 -21.35 12.35 -22.81
CA LEU A 220 -22.51 11.82 -23.52
C LEU A 220 -23.80 12.52 -23.09
N LEU A 221 -23.92 12.85 -21.80
CA LEU A 221 -25.05 13.58 -21.24
C LEU A 221 -25.13 15.00 -21.82
N ASP A 222 -24.00 15.70 -21.92
CA ASP A 222 -23.94 17.03 -22.52
C ASP A 222 -24.35 17.01 -24.01
N ARG A 223 -23.89 15.99 -24.76
CA ARG A 223 -24.29 15.78 -26.16
C ARG A 223 -25.79 15.51 -26.30
N PHE A 224 -26.33 14.64 -25.45
CA PHE A 224 -27.75 14.31 -25.46
C PHE A 224 -28.61 15.51 -25.07
N GLU A 225 -28.20 16.27 -24.06
CA GLU A 225 -28.85 17.52 -23.64
C GLU A 225 -28.92 18.54 -24.79
N TYR A 226 -27.81 18.70 -25.50
CA TYR A 226 -27.76 19.54 -26.70
C TYR A 226 -28.69 19.00 -27.80
N GLY A 227 -28.70 17.68 -28.04
CA GLY A 227 -29.57 17.02 -29.01
C GLY A 227 -31.06 17.25 -28.73
N VAL A 228 -31.48 17.04 -27.48
CA VAL A 228 -32.87 17.29 -27.05
C VAL A 228 -33.24 18.76 -27.21
N SER A 229 -32.37 19.68 -26.76
CA SER A 229 -32.65 21.12 -26.80
C SER A 229 -32.75 21.65 -28.22
N SER A 230 -31.78 21.29 -29.08
CA SER A 230 -31.77 21.72 -30.49
C SER A 230 -32.93 21.13 -31.28
N GLN A 231 -33.29 19.86 -31.03
CA GLN A 231 -34.44 19.25 -31.67
C GLN A 231 -35.76 19.88 -31.22
N THR A 232 -35.90 20.17 -29.92
CA THR A 232 -37.06 20.88 -29.37
C THR A 232 -37.24 22.23 -30.07
N GLN A 233 -36.18 23.03 -30.17
CA GLN A 233 -36.20 24.32 -30.84
C GLN A 233 -36.60 24.19 -32.32
N LYS A 234 -36.03 23.20 -33.03
CA LYS A 234 -36.36 22.94 -34.44
C LYS A 234 -37.84 22.60 -34.63
N GLN A 235 -38.42 21.78 -33.76
CA GLN A 235 -39.84 21.43 -33.83
C GLN A 235 -40.73 22.66 -33.62
N VAL A 236 -40.40 23.50 -32.64
CA VAL A 236 -41.12 24.76 -32.39
C VAL A 236 -41.04 25.71 -33.60
N LEU A 237 -39.86 25.89 -34.18
CA LEU A 237 -39.67 26.72 -35.38
C LEU A 237 -40.44 26.20 -36.60
N ASN A 238 -40.65 24.89 -36.68
CA ASN A 238 -41.45 24.25 -37.73
C ASN A 238 -42.96 24.25 -37.43
N GLY A 239 -43.41 24.89 -36.34
CA GLY A 239 -44.82 25.01 -35.97
C GLY A 239 -45.40 23.73 -35.35
N VAL A 240 -44.58 22.77 -34.93
CA VAL A 240 -45.04 21.57 -34.25
C VAL A 240 -45.40 21.92 -32.80
N THR A 241 -46.63 21.61 -32.39
CA THR A 241 -47.08 21.79 -31.01
C THR A 241 -46.51 20.68 -30.14
N LEU A 242 -45.80 21.06 -29.08
CA LEU A 242 -45.26 20.12 -28.10
C LEU A 242 -46.32 19.81 -27.03
N GLU A 243 -46.71 18.54 -26.92
CA GLU A 243 -47.66 18.10 -25.90
C GLU A 243 -47.06 18.29 -24.50
N ASN A 244 -47.74 19.07 -23.65
CA ASN A 244 -47.26 19.44 -22.32
C ASN A 244 -45.84 20.05 -22.30
N GLY A 245 -45.41 20.67 -23.40
CA GLY A 245 -44.07 21.24 -23.54
C GLY A 245 -42.95 20.20 -23.69
N LYS A 246 -43.28 18.92 -23.89
CA LYS A 246 -42.32 17.82 -24.03
C LYS A 246 -42.09 17.45 -25.50
N LEU A 247 -40.86 17.04 -25.82
CA LEU A 247 -40.51 16.53 -27.13
C LEU A 247 -40.93 15.05 -27.22
N ASP A 248 -41.73 14.67 -28.21
CA ASP A 248 -41.99 13.25 -28.48
C ASP A 248 -40.68 12.56 -28.85
N PHE A 249 -40.34 11.48 -28.14
CA PHE A 249 -39.15 10.68 -28.39
C PHE A 249 -39.06 10.19 -29.85
N LYS A 250 -40.19 9.98 -30.53
CA LYS A 250 -40.25 9.60 -31.95
C LYS A 250 -39.72 10.69 -32.89
N LEU A 251 -39.72 11.94 -32.45
CA LEU A 251 -39.21 13.07 -33.21
C LEU A 251 -37.71 13.28 -33.00
N ILE A 252 -37.05 12.47 -32.16
CA ILE A 252 -35.61 12.54 -31.92
C ILE A 252 -34.87 11.79 -33.04
N PRO A 253 -33.81 12.39 -33.62
CA PRO A 253 -32.91 11.70 -34.53
C PRO A 253 -32.33 10.41 -33.93
N ILE A 254 -32.15 9.38 -34.77
CA ILE A 254 -31.64 8.07 -34.35
C ILE A 254 -30.34 8.18 -33.53
N VAL A 255 -29.42 9.07 -33.93
CA VAL A 255 -28.17 9.30 -33.20
C VAL A 255 -28.39 9.67 -31.73
N HIS A 256 -29.36 10.53 -31.43
CA HIS A 256 -29.66 10.93 -30.05
C HIS A 256 -30.45 9.85 -29.29
N ILE A 257 -31.21 9.01 -30.00
CA ILE A 257 -31.83 7.81 -29.40
C ILE A 257 -30.75 6.81 -28.97
N ASP A 258 -29.70 6.65 -29.79
CA ASP A 258 -28.57 5.78 -29.44
C ASP A 258 -27.74 6.35 -28.29
N GLU A 259 -27.55 7.69 -28.24
CA GLU A 259 -26.97 8.36 -27.07
C GLU A 259 -27.79 8.13 -25.80
N PHE A 260 -29.13 8.23 -25.87
CA PHE A 260 -30.01 7.91 -24.75
C PHE A 260 -29.87 6.47 -24.27
N ARG A 261 -29.82 5.50 -25.20
CA ARG A 261 -29.62 4.08 -24.88
C ARG A 261 -28.27 3.83 -24.22
N ALA A 262 -27.22 4.47 -24.74
CA ALA A 262 -25.89 4.38 -24.15
C ALA A 262 -25.85 4.99 -22.74
N LEU A 263 -26.47 6.16 -22.52
CA LEU A 263 -26.63 6.74 -21.19
C LEU A 263 -27.40 5.82 -20.25
N PHE A 264 -28.48 5.20 -20.71
CA PHE A 264 -29.25 4.25 -19.90
C PHE A 264 -28.37 3.07 -19.48
N ASN A 265 -27.70 2.41 -20.43
CA ASN A 265 -26.82 1.27 -20.14
C ASN A 265 -25.66 1.63 -19.20
N LEU A 266 -25.02 2.78 -19.42
CA LEU A 266 -23.98 3.28 -18.53
C LEU A 266 -24.53 3.58 -17.12
N SER A 267 -25.77 4.06 -17.02
CA SER A 267 -26.40 4.31 -15.72
C SER A 267 -26.60 3.02 -14.93
N ILE A 268 -26.97 1.93 -15.61
CA ILE A 268 -27.06 0.59 -14.98
C ILE A 268 -25.70 0.17 -14.42
N VAL A 269 -24.64 0.30 -15.23
CA VAL A 269 -23.28 -0.07 -14.84
C VAL A 269 -22.81 0.76 -13.64
N LEU A 270 -22.94 2.09 -13.72
CA LEU A 270 -22.55 3.01 -12.66
C LEU A 270 -23.33 2.77 -11.37
N LYS A 271 -24.62 2.48 -11.47
CA LYS A 271 -25.47 2.07 -10.34
C LYS A 271 -24.94 0.79 -9.71
N GLN A 272 -24.74 -0.26 -10.50
CA GLN A 272 -24.22 -1.54 -10.02
C GLN A 272 -22.86 -1.40 -9.32
N MET A 273 -21.94 -0.61 -9.88
CA MET A 273 -20.64 -0.35 -9.26
C MET A 273 -20.77 0.46 -7.97
N SER A 274 -21.65 1.45 -7.94
CA SER A 274 -21.82 2.30 -6.77
C SER A 274 -22.35 1.57 -5.53
N THR A 275 -23.10 0.49 -5.72
CA THR A 275 -23.64 -0.35 -4.64
C THR A 275 -22.63 -1.36 -4.09
N MET A 276 -21.50 -1.59 -4.78
CA MET A 276 -20.47 -2.57 -4.38
C MET A 276 -19.64 -2.11 -3.18
N GLY A 277 -19.17 -3.07 -2.39
CA GLY A 277 -18.41 -2.88 -1.17
C GLY A 277 -16.90 -2.81 -1.35
N TYR A 278 -16.31 -3.38 -2.40
CA TYR A 278 -14.87 -3.42 -2.80
C TYR A 278 -13.82 -3.84 -1.74
N LEU A 279 -13.99 -3.40 -0.50
CA LEU A 279 -13.28 -3.79 0.70
C LEU A 279 -14.27 -4.35 1.72
N THR A 280 -13.82 -5.32 2.51
CA THR A 280 -14.53 -5.79 3.70
C THR A 280 -14.36 -4.80 4.86
N GLU A 281 -15.12 -4.97 5.93
CA GLU A 281 -14.96 -4.16 7.16
C GLU A 281 -13.56 -4.27 7.79
N ASN A 282 -12.83 -5.35 7.47
CA ASN A 282 -11.46 -5.59 7.95
C ASN A 282 -10.40 -5.06 6.96
N GLY A 283 -10.80 -4.34 5.91
CA GLY A 283 -9.88 -3.78 4.92
C GLY A 283 -9.32 -4.79 3.91
N GLU A 284 -9.91 -5.98 3.81
CA GLU A 284 -9.53 -6.98 2.80
C GLU A 284 -10.29 -6.75 1.49
N VAL A 285 -9.73 -7.19 0.37
CA VAL A 285 -10.41 -7.08 -0.93
C VAL A 285 -11.66 -7.96 -0.99
N GLN A 286 -12.79 -7.36 -1.33
CA GLN A 286 -14.01 -8.07 -1.67
C GLN A 286 -13.89 -8.62 -3.09
N THR A 287 -13.36 -9.84 -3.20
CA THR A 287 -12.91 -10.43 -4.47
C THR A 287 -14.04 -10.55 -5.49
N GLU A 288 -15.27 -10.86 -5.06
CA GLU A 288 -16.42 -10.95 -5.96
C GLU A 288 -16.73 -9.60 -6.63
N ASP A 289 -16.67 -8.51 -5.87
CA ASP A 289 -16.95 -7.16 -6.37
C ASP A 289 -15.85 -6.66 -7.31
N ILE A 290 -14.59 -6.94 -7.00
CA ILE A 290 -13.46 -6.62 -7.90
C ILE A 290 -13.57 -7.42 -9.20
N GLN A 291 -13.88 -8.71 -9.14
CA GLN A 291 -14.09 -9.52 -10.34
C GLN A 291 -15.29 -9.03 -11.15
N ALA A 292 -16.36 -8.58 -10.50
CA ALA A 292 -17.50 -7.99 -11.19
C ALA A 292 -17.10 -6.72 -11.96
N VAL A 293 -16.31 -5.83 -11.37
CA VAL A 293 -15.77 -4.64 -12.07
C VAL A 293 -14.88 -5.03 -13.24
N ASN A 294 -13.95 -5.97 -13.05
CA ASN A 294 -13.08 -6.43 -14.13
C ASN A 294 -13.88 -7.05 -15.30
N ASN A 295 -14.95 -7.77 -15.00
CA ASN A 295 -15.85 -8.33 -16.02
C ASN A 295 -16.63 -7.24 -16.76
N ILE A 296 -17.11 -6.21 -16.04
CA ILE A 296 -17.76 -5.04 -16.64
C ILE A 296 -16.74 -4.34 -17.56
N GLN A 297 -15.53 -4.08 -17.09
CA GLN A 297 -14.47 -3.45 -17.86
C GLN A 297 -14.18 -4.24 -19.14
N SER A 298 -13.92 -5.54 -19.05
CA SER A 298 -13.64 -6.39 -20.23
C SER A 298 -14.80 -6.38 -21.24
N LYS A 299 -16.05 -6.36 -20.76
CA LYS A 299 -17.23 -6.25 -21.64
C LYS A 299 -17.29 -4.89 -22.33
N MET A 300 -16.99 -3.81 -21.62
CA MET A 300 -17.04 -2.45 -22.17
C MET A 300 -15.90 -2.15 -23.14
N GLU A 301 -14.70 -2.69 -22.91
CA GLU A 301 -13.58 -2.64 -23.86
C GLU A 301 -13.92 -3.37 -25.17
N LYS A 302 -14.55 -4.54 -25.08
CA LYS A 302 -15.02 -5.30 -26.27
C LYS A 302 -16.11 -4.59 -27.06
N LEU A 303 -16.84 -3.67 -26.43
CA LEU A 303 -17.91 -2.90 -27.05
C LEU A 303 -17.42 -1.55 -27.59
N GLU A 304 -16.11 -1.25 -27.56
CA GLU A 304 -15.52 0.03 -27.97
C GLU A 304 -16.12 1.25 -27.22
N LEU A 305 -16.76 1.03 -26.07
CA LEU A 305 -17.36 2.09 -25.25
C LEU A 305 -16.34 2.82 -24.36
N LEU A 306 -15.12 2.31 -24.30
CA LEU A 306 -13.98 2.85 -23.56
C LEU A 306 -12.83 3.33 -24.46
N SER A 307 -12.90 3.07 -25.77
CA SER A 307 -11.98 3.64 -26.74
C SER A 307 -12.37 5.09 -27.00
N ALA A 308 -11.59 6.00 -26.42
CA ALA A 308 -11.47 7.38 -26.91
C ALA A 308 -10.77 7.39 -28.27
#